data_AF-A0A1V2GK38-F1
#
_entry.id   AF-A0A1V2GK38-F1
#
_cell.length_a   1.000
_cell.length_b   1.000
_cell.length_c   1.000
_cell.angle_alpha   90.00
_cell.angle_beta   90.00
_cell.angle_gamma   90.00
#
_symmetry.space_group_name_H-M   'P 1'
#
loop_
_entity.id
_entity.type
_entity.pdbx_description
1 polymer ?
#
loop_
_entity_poly.entity_id
_entity_poly.type
_entity_poly.pdbx_seq_one_letter_code
_entity_poly.pdbx_strand_id
1 'polypeptide(L)'
;MDIHAKRVGSPLYKIIMYLNKYEEDTLEDIKLQFLLKNLKTHFKKLFYMITYINKIQKDAEFIRKHDATSIVSISAIEYCYYKISTIWDIAYQIADKLIFPTKKNGNKYDYLENHFQQYAQEFPDLNLKWYKDFNKIRNKIVHGGITVNPYYVNDDNIKTKICFQAYDSDLNDLIQPHMMYSNRFNNNINFADYYFTFYTHLLYSYLFDFFDFVLLELNKDKSHDLDNLILDDIPHKLFGAHHETWLLSDVDQFMKITREMISLQIADGCLNKIEKIPSSDIEHFFNNFPFCLMTKVSSGDWVLVEDKAAETQSSDT
;
A
#
# COMPACT_ATOMS: atom_id res chain seq x y z
N MET A 1 22.23 -7.39 3.85
CA MET A 1 21.56 -6.10 4.06
C MET A 1 21.32 -5.50 2.69
N ASP A 2 20.10 -5.05 2.36
CA ASP A 2 19.76 -4.57 1.02
C ASP A 2 20.18 -3.10 0.87
N ILE A 3 21.25 -2.87 0.09
CA ILE A 3 21.84 -1.56 -0.17
C ILE A 3 20.96 -0.66 -1.04
N HIS A 4 19.92 -1.21 -1.67
CA HIS A 4 18.97 -0.47 -2.53
C HIS A 4 17.65 -0.17 -1.82
N ALA A 5 17.54 -0.47 -0.52
CA ALA A 5 16.34 -0.17 0.23
C ALA A 5 16.14 1.36 0.33
N LYS A 6 14.90 1.82 0.13
CA LYS A 6 14.52 3.23 0.25
C LYS A 6 13.58 3.44 1.42
N ARG A 7 13.53 4.68 1.90
CA ARG A 7 12.63 5.10 2.99
C ARG A 7 11.32 5.61 2.40
N VAL A 8 10.23 5.20 2.99
CA VAL A 8 8.87 5.63 2.63
C VAL A 8 8.19 6.18 3.87
N GLY A 9 7.51 7.32 3.78
CA GLY A 9 6.80 7.92 4.91
C GLY A 9 5.86 6.92 5.60
N SER A 10 5.85 6.91 6.93
CA SER A 10 5.00 6.02 7.73
C SER A 10 3.62 6.65 7.98
N PRO A 11 2.51 6.03 7.52
CA PRO A 11 1.15 6.46 7.88
C PRO A 11 0.89 6.48 9.39
N LEU A 12 1.64 5.70 10.17
CA LEU A 12 1.48 5.59 11.62
C LEU A 12 2.24 6.68 12.40
N TYR A 13 3.09 7.46 11.75
CA TYR A 13 4.05 8.33 12.45
C TYR A 13 3.38 9.29 13.41
N LYS A 14 2.39 10.08 12.96
CA LYS A 14 1.73 11.08 13.80
C LYS A 14 1.01 10.46 14.99
N ILE A 15 0.29 9.35 14.79
CA ILE A 15 -0.37 8.63 15.90
C ILE A 15 0.66 8.16 16.92
N ILE A 16 1.76 7.54 16.48
CA ILE A 16 2.79 7.04 17.39
C ILE A 16 3.41 8.19 18.19
N MET A 17 3.71 9.32 17.54
CA MET A 17 4.26 10.50 18.20
C MET A 17 3.26 11.13 19.17
N TYR A 18 1.99 11.21 18.80
CA TYR A 18 0.92 11.70 19.68
C TYR A 18 0.80 10.84 20.94
N LEU A 19 0.74 9.51 20.79
CA LEU A 19 0.64 8.61 21.93
C LEU A 19 1.88 8.70 22.81
N ASN A 20 3.08 8.76 22.22
CA ASN A 20 4.32 8.95 22.97
C ASN A 20 4.33 10.26 23.77
N LYS A 21 3.71 11.32 23.25
CA LYS A 21 3.72 12.65 23.90
C LYS A 21 2.63 12.82 24.95
N TYR A 22 1.43 12.30 24.71
CA TYR A 22 0.25 12.62 25.52
C TYR A 22 -0.42 11.40 26.17
N GLU A 23 -0.16 10.18 25.69
CA GLU A 23 -0.84 8.95 26.12
C GLU A 23 0.11 7.74 26.17
N GLU A 24 1.23 7.91 26.87
CA GLU A 24 2.33 6.92 26.92
C GLU A 24 1.85 5.54 27.38
N ASP A 25 1.01 5.47 28.43
CA ASP A 25 0.40 4.22 28.91
C ASP A 25 -0.36 3.46 27.80
N THR A 26 -1.01 4.19 26.90
CA THR A 26 -1.72 3.59 25.76
C THR A 26 -0.73 3.05 24.72
N LEU A 27 0.38 3.75 24.48
CA LEU A 27 1.46 3.29 23.60
C LEU A 27 2.14 2.02 24.13
N GLU A 28 2.21 1.87 25.46
CA GLU A 28 2.76 0.69 26.13
C GLU A 28 1.84 -0.54 26.08
N ASP A 29 0.57 -0.41 25.65
CA ASP A 29 -0.32 -1.56 25.45
C ASP A 29 0.28 -2.54 24.43
N ILE A 30 0.67 -3.72 24.92
CA ILE A 30 1.30 -4.79 24.15
C ILE A 30 0.47 -5.14 22.90
N LYS A 31 -0.86 -5.15 23.03
CA LYS A 31 -1.75 -5.47 21.91
C LYS A 31 -1.72 -4.37 20.85
N LEU A 32 -1.71 -3.09 21.23
CA LEU A 32 -1.58 -1.98 20.29
C LEU A 32 -0.22 -2.01 19.60
N GLN A 33 0.88 -2.16 20.34
CA GLN A 33 2.22 -2.27 19.74
C GLN A 33 2.32 -3.41 18.72
N PHE A 34 1.70 -4.56 19.03
CA PHE A 34 1.63 -5.69 18.11
C PHE A 34 0.89 -5.34 16.82
N LEU A 35 -0.23 -4.62 16.89
CA LEU A 35 -0.98 -4.17 15.72
C LEU A 35 -0.17 -3.17 14.87
N LEU A 36 0.45 -2.17 15.50
CA LEU A 36 1.30 -1.17 14.82
C LEU A 36 2.45 -1.85 14.05
N LYS A 37 3.15 -2.80 14.69
CA LYS A 37 4.22 -3.59 14.08
C LYS A 37 3.70 -4.47 12.94
N ASN A 38 2.55 -5.11 13.12
CA ASN A 38 1.98 -6.00 12.11
C ASN A 38 1.48 -5.26 10.89
N LEU A 39 0.92 -4.06 11.03
CA LEU A 39 0.51 -3.24 9.89
C LEU A 39 1.69 -2.98 8.95
N LYS A 40 2.81 -2.48 9.49
CA LYS A 40 4.08 -2.28 8.75
C LYS A 40 4.57 -3.58 8.12
N THR A 41 4.52 -4.70 8.86
CA THR A 41 4.99 -6.00 8.39
C THR A 41 4.16 -6.55 7.23
N HIS A 42 2.83 -6.44 7.32
CA HIS A 42 1.93 -6.91 6.27
C HIS A 42 2.00 -6.02 5.03
N PHE A 43 2.16 -4.71 5.20
CA PHE A 43 2.40 -3.78 4.09
C PHE A 43 3.69 -4.16 3.32
N LYS A 44 4.80 -4.41 4.04
CA LYS A 44 6.05 -4.90 3.42
C LYS A 44 5.85 -6.20 2.64
N LYS A 45 5.12 -7.16 3.20
CA LYS A 45 4.83 -8.45 2.55
C LYS A 45 4.01 -8.27 1.27
N LEU A 46 3.02 -7.38 1.26
CA LEU A 46 2.25 -7.03 0.06
C LEU A 46 3.18 -6.41 -1.00
N PHE A 47 3.95 -5.41 -0.60
CA PHE A 47 4.89 -4.71 -1.50
C PHE A 47 5.87 -5.67 -2.17
N TYR A 48 6.49 -6.56 -1.39
CA TYR A 48 7.44 -7.54 -1.91
C TYR A 48 6.78 -8.61 -2.77
N MET A 49 5.53 -8.97 -2.51
CA MET A 49 4.81 -9.89 -3.40
C MET A 49 4.58 -9.27 -4.78
N ILE A 50 4.27 -7.98 -4.84
CA ILE A 50 4.05 -7.27 -6.12
C ILE A 50 5.34 -7.20 -6.94
N THR A 51 6.46 -6.85 -6.30
CA THR A 51 7.76 -6.83 -6.98
C THR A 51 8.19 -8.24 -7.37
N TYR A 52 7.87 -9.25 -6.57
CA TYR A 52 8.08 -10.65 -6.90
C TYR A 52 7.28 -11.07 -8.15
N ILE A 53 5.99 -10.77 -8.24
CA ILE A 53 5.15 -11.03 -9.44
C ILE A 53 5.82 -10.44 -10.68
N ASN A 54 6.29 -9.19 -10.62
CA ASN A 54 6.95 -8.56 -11.76
C ASN A 54 8.31 -9.20 -12.12
N LYS A 55 9.04 -9.73 -11.14
CA LYS A 55 10.31 -10.44 -11.37
C LYS A 55 10.07 -11.80 -12.02
N ILE A 56 9.16 -12.61 -11.47
CA ILE A 56 8.91 -13.97 -11.99
C ILE A 56 8.35 -13.96 -13.41
N GLN A 57 7.52 -12.98 -13.76
CA GLN A 57 6.90 -12.93 -15.09
C GLN A 57 7.95 -12.63 -16.19
N LYS A 58 9.10 -12.05 -15.81
CA LYS A 58 10.24 -11.78 -16.71
C LYS A 58 11.24 -12.94 -16.77
N ASP A 59 11.10 -13.94 -15.90
CA ASP A 59 11.97 -15.11 -15.85
C ASP A 59 11.40 -16.25 -16.72
N ALA A 60 11.69 -16.16 -18.03
CA ALA A 60 11.22 -17.13 -19.01
C ALA A 60 11.71 -18.57 -18.73
N GLU A 61 12.86 -18.72 -18.08
CA GLU A 61 13.41 -20.04 -17.73
C GLU A 61 12.62 -20.66 -16.57
N PHE A 62 12.33 -19.87 -15.52
CA PHE A 62 11.51 -20.30 -14.39
C PHE A 62 10.09 -20.69 -14.84
N ILE A 63 9.46 -19.87 -15.67
CA ILE A 63 8.13 -20.12 -16.22
C ILE A 63 8.10 -21.44 -17.00
N ARG A 64 9.06 -21.64 -17.91
CA ARG A 64 9.14 -22.84 -18.76
C ARG A 64 9.45 -24.11 -17.96
N LYS A 65 10.32 -24.02 -16.95
CA LYS A 65 10.84 -25.17 -16.21
C LYS A 65 9.80 -25.80 -15.28
N HIS A 66 8.84 -25.02 -14.79
CA HIS A 66 7.95 -25.47 -13.74
C HIS A 66 6.49 -25.63 -14.16
N ASP A 67 6.11 -25.26 -15.39
CA ASP A 67 4.69 -25.13 -15.82
C ASP A 67 3.82 -24.43 -14.76
N ALA A 68 4.49 -23.59 -13.96
CA ALA A 68 4.00 -23.13 -12.66
C ALA A 68 3.37 -21.76 -12.74
N THR A 69 3.34 -21.15 -13.93
CA THR A 69 2.71 -19.85 -14.15
C THR A 69 1.25 -19.88 -13.72
N SER A 70 0.52 -20.99 -13.84
CA SER A 70 -0.87 -21.06 -13.37
C SER A 70 -0.94 -21.07 -11.84
N ILE A 71 -0.30 -22.04 -11.18
CA ILE A 71 -0.39 -22.25 -9.73
C ILE A 71 0.32 -21.15 -8.92
N VAL A 72 1.53 -20.75 -9.33
CA VAL A 72 2.29 -19.69 -8.65
C VAL A 72 1.60 -18.34 -8.84
N SER A 73 1.02 -18.08 -10.02
CA SER A 73 0.28 -16.83 -10.23
C SER A 73 -1.00 -16.78 -9.41
N ILE A 74 -1.79 -17.86 -9.37
CA ILE A 74 -3.00 -17.91 -8.53
C ILE A 74 -2.64 -17.67 -7.07
N SER A 75 -1.65 -18.39 -6.55
CA SER A 75 -1.21 -18.24 -5.16
C SER A 75 -0.73 -16.81 -4.84
N ALA A 76 0.00 -16.17 -5.75
CA ALA A 76 0.46 -14.80 -5.59
C ALA A 76 -0.69 -13.79 -5.64
N ILE A 77 -1.64 -13.97 -6.56
CA ILE A 77 -2.85 -13.13 -6.70
C ILE A 77 -3.69 -13.21 -5.43
N GLU A 78 -4.01 -14.42 -4.97
CA GLU A 78 -4.77 -14.64 -3.74
C GLU A 78 -4.03 -14.07 -2.52
N TYR A 79 -2.72 -14.26 -2.43
CA TYR A 79 -1.91 -13.67 -1.35
C TYR A 79 -2.03 -12.16 -1.29
N CYS A 80 -2.01 -11.46 -2.44
CA CYS A 80 -2.20 -10.01 -2.49
C CYS A 80 -3.61 -9.61 -1.99
N TYR A 81 -4.66 -10.33 -2.40
CA TYR A 81 -6.02 -10.14 -1.85
C TYR A 81 -6.07 -10.29 -0.34
N TYR A 82 -5.47 -11.35 0.19
CA TYR A 82 -5.39 -11.58 1.64
C TYR A 82 -4.63 -10.47 2.35
N LYS A 83 -3.49 -10.00 1.81
CA LYS A 83 -2.69 -8.96 2.45
C LYS A 83 -3.36 -7.60 2.47
N ILE A 84 -3.96 -7.16 1.36
CA ILE A 84 -4.71 -5.90 1.34
C ILE A 84 -5.82 -5.93 2.39
N SER A 85 -6.61 -7.02 2.45
CA SER A 85 -7.64 -7.14 3.47
C SER A 85 -7.06 -7.16 4.89
N THR A 86 -5.99 -7.91 5.13
CA THR A 86 -5.40 -7.99 6.47
C THR A 86 -4.89 -6.64 6.95
N ILE A 87 -4.27 -5.84 6.06
CA ILE A 87 -3.79 -4.50 6.41
C ILE A 87 -4.96 -3.59 6.77
N TRP A 88 -6.04 -3.64 5.98
CA TRP A 88 -7.27 -2.91 6.27
C TRP A 88 -7.85 -3.32 7.64
N ASP A 89 -7.95 -4.63 7.92
CA ASP A 89 -8.47 -5.15 9.19
C ASP A 89 -7.61 -4.73 10.40
N ILE A 90 -6.28 -4.69 10.25
CA ILE A 90 -5.36 -4.23 11.31
C ILE A 90 -5.53 -2.73 11.54
N ALA A 91 -5.63 -1.92 10.48
CA ALA A 91 -5.87 -0.48 10.61
C ALA A 91 -7.17 -0.23 11.38
N TYR A 92 -8.21 -0.98 11.05
CA TYR A 92 -9.48 -0.92 11.75
C TYR A 92 -9.37 -1.31 13.23
N GLN A 93 -8.63 -2.36 13.56
CA GLN A 93 -8.39 -2.77 14.95
C GLN A 93 -7.58 -1.75 15.77
N ILE A 94 -6.67 -1.01 15.13
CA ILE A 94 -5.96 0.10 15.78
C ILE A 94 -6.96 1.21 16.13
N ALA A 95 -7.80 1.62 15.17
CA ALA A 95 -8.86 2.60 15.43
C ALA A 95 -9.82 2.12 16.54
N ASP A 96 -10.20 0.85 16.54
CA ASP A 96 -11.07 0.26 17.56
C ASP A 96 -10.53 0.41 18.97
N LYS A 97 -9.22 0.25 19.14
CA LYS A 97 -8.55 0.42 20.41
C LYS A 97 -8.44 1.88 20.83
N LEU A 98 -8.13 2.77 19.89
CA LEU A 98 -7.82 4.17 20.19
C LEU A 98 -9.09 5.01 20.38
N ILE A 99 -10.08 4.87 19.50
CA ILE A 99 -11.24 5.77 19.44
C ILE A 99 -12.59 5.08 19.65
N PHE A 100 -12.65 3.74 19.72
CA PHE A 100 -13.89 2.98 20.00
C PHE A 100 -13.94 2.15 21.30
N PRO A 101 -13.13 2.38 22.35
CA PRO A 101 -13.01 1.43 23.46
C PRO A 101 -14.32 1.15 24.24
N THR A 102 -15.32 2.05 24.16
CA THR A 102 -16.60 1.95 24.89
C THR A 102 -17.83 1.66 24.02
N LYS A 103 -17.72 1.69 22.69
CA LYS A 103 -18.88 1.53 21.78
C LYS A 103 -19.10 0.06 21.41
N LYS A 104 -19.86 -0.67 22.24
CA LYS A 104 -20.22 -2.08 21.98
C LYS A 104 -21.42 -2.28 21.04
N ASN A 105 -22.24 -1.26 20.81
CA ASN A 105 -23.52 -1.41 20.11
C ASN A 105 -23.57 -0.55 18.84
N GLY A 106 -23.42 -1.19 17.68
CA GLY A 106 -23.56 -0.56 16.36
C GLY A 106 -22.70 -1.26 15.30
N ASN A 107 -23.13 -1.22 14.04
CA ASN A 107 -22.27 -1.62 12.93
C ASN A 107 -21.13 -0.61 12.82
N LYS A 108 -19.95 -1.11 13.16
CA LYS A 108 -18.66 -0.44 13.18
C LYS A 108 -18.26 0.21 11.85
N TYR A 109 -18.68 -0.38 10.73
CA TYR A 109 -18.50 0.19 9.39
C TYR A 109 -19.42 1.39 9.15
N ASP A 110 -20.67 1.33 9.60
CA ASP A 110 -21.62 2.44 9.46
C ASP A 110 -21.16 3.66 10.26
N TYR A 111 -20.51 3.44 11.41
CA TYR A 111 -19.88 4.53 12.16
C TYR A 111 -18.80 5.23 11.33
N LEU A 112 -17.85 4.47 10.77
CA LEU A 112 -16.80 5.04 9.93
C LEU A 112 -17.37 5.76 8.72
N GLU A 113 -18.32 5.15 8.01
CA GLU A 113 -18.92 5.76 6.82
C GLU A 113 -19.63 7.08 7.13
N ASN A 114 -20.35 7.14 8.24
CA ASN A 114 -21.01 8.37 8.67
C ASN A 114 -20.02 9.47 9.06
N HIS A 115 -18.88 9.12 9.66
CA HIS A 115 -17.86 10.12 10.07
C HIS A 115 -16.95 10.50 8.90
N PHE A 116 -16.58 9.58 8.02
CA PHE A 116 -15.83 9.89 6.80
C PHE A 116 -16.58 10.89 5.92
N GLN A 117 -17.91 10.83 5.87
CA GLN A 117 -18.71 11.87 5.20
C GLN A 117 -18.50 13.27 5.80
N GLN A 118 -18.31 13.37 7.12
CA GLN A 118 -18.04 14.65 7.80
C GLN A 118 -16.65 15.19 7.43
N TYR A 119 -15.67 14.30 7.23
CA TYR A 119 -14.30 14.66 6.88
C TYR A 119 -13.99 14.56 5.37
N ALA A 120 -14.99 14.33 4.52
CA ALA A 120 -14.76 14.00 3.10
C ALA A 120 -14.06 15.13 2.31
N GLN A 121 -14.15 16.38 2.77
CA GLN A 121 -13.41 17.50 2.18
C GLN A 121 -11.95 17.56 2.63
N GLU A 122 -11.66 17.13 3.86
CA GLU A 122 -10.31 17.14 4.44
C GLU A 122 -9.52 15.89 4.08
N PHE A 123 -10.21 14.75 3.93
CA PHE A 123 -9.63 13.44 3.65
C PHE A 123 -10.35 12.76 2.47
N PRO A 124 -10.06 13.18 1.23
CA PRO A 124 -10.72 12.66 0.03
C PRO A 124 -10.45 11.16 -0.20
N ASP A 125 -9.40 10.60 0.41
CA ASP A 125 -8.97 9.23 0.17
C ASP A 125 -9.68 8.20 1.08
N LEU A 126 -10.51 8.65 2.03
CA LEU A 126 -11.30 7.79 2.94
C LEU A 126 -12.48 7.06 2.28
N ASN A 127 -12.64 7.20 0.97
CA ASN A 127 -13.72 6.53 0.25
C ASN A 127 -13.59 4.99 0.31
N LEU A 128 -14.51 4.34 1.01
CA LEU A 128 -14.51 2.88 1.17
C LEU A 128 -14.99 2.11 -0.07
N LYS A 129 -15.48 2.77 -1.14
CA LYS A 129 -16.02 2.08 -2.33
C LYS A 129 -15.00 1.11 -2.93
N TRP A 130 -13.75 1.53 -3.11
CA TRP A 130 -12.71 0.68 -3.68
C TRP A 130 -12.50 -0.58 -2.84
N TYR A 131 -12.49 -0.45 -1.51
CA TYR A 131 -12.29 -1.56 -0.58
C TYR A 131 -13.50 -2.48 -0.55
N LYS A 132 -14.72 -1.93 -0.55
CA LYS A 132 -15.95 -2.73 -0.64
C LYS A 132 -15.95 -3.60 -1.88
N ASP A 133 -15.60 -3.04 -3.03
CA ASP A 133 -15.57 -3.78 -4.30
C ASP A 133 -14.44 -4.83 -4.29
N PHE A 134 -13.25 -4.48 -3.78
CA PHE A 134 -12.15 -5.42 -3.59
C PHE A 134 -12.50 -6.57 -2.64
N ASN A 135 -13.13 -6.27 -1.50
CA ASN A 135 -13.45 -7.24 -0.46
C ASN A 135 -14.56 -8.21 -0.89
N LYS A 136 -15.48 -7.80 -1.78
CA LYS A 136 -16.43 -8.73 -2.42
C LYS A 136 -15.69 -9.85 -3.16
N ILE A 137 -14.64 -9.50 -3.91
CA ILE A 137 -13.81 -10.49 -4.62
C ILE A 137 -13.05 -11.35 -3.61
N ARG A 138 -12.37 -10.73 -2.62
CA ARG A 138 -11.66 -11.44 -1.54
C ARG A 138 -12.54 -12.46 -0.84
N ASN A 139 -13.77 -12.09 -0.48
CA ASN A 139 -14.68 -12.99 0.24
C ASN A 139 -15.06 -14.19 -0.61
N LYS A 140 -15.26 -14.00 -1.91
CA LYS A 140 -15.51 -15.13 -2.81
C LYS A 140 -14.28 -16.04 -2.96
N ILE A 141 -13.05 -15.51 -2.95
CA ILE A 141 -11.82 -16.32 -2.90
C ILE A 141 -11.81 -17.21 -1.66
N VAL A 142 -12.03 -16.63 -0.47
CA VAL A 142 -12.03 -17.34 0.83
C VAL A 142 -13.04 -18.48 0.85
N HIS A 143 -14.23 -18.26 0.29
CA HIS A 143 -15.33 -19.22 0.33
C HIS A 143 -15.37 -20.16 -0.88
N GLY A 144 -14.34 -20.16 -1.73
CA GLY A 144 -14.25 -21.03 -2.91
C GLY A 144 -15.29 -20.71 -3.99
N GLY A 145 -15.89 -19.52 -3.94
CA GLY A 145 -16.98 -19.09 -4.81
C GLY A 145 -16.53 -18.39 -6.10
N ILE A 146 -15.22 -18.24 -6.33
CA ILE A 146 -14.66 -17.77 -7.60
C ILE A 146 -13.51 -18.67 -8.07
N THR A 147 -13.26 -18.65 -9.37
CA THR A 147 -12.00 -19.13 -9.94
C THR A 147 -11.18 -17.92 -10.38
N VAL A 148 -10.00 -17.72 -9.78
CA VAL A 148 -8.99 -16.81 -10.31
C VAL A 148 -8.37 -17.51 -11.51
N ASN A 149 -8.75 -17.08 -12.71
CA ASN A 149 -8.29 -17.70 -13.94
C ASN A 149 -7.05 -16.97 -14.45
N PRO A 150 -5.86 -17.60 -14.47
CA PRO A 150 -4.72 -17.06 -15.18
C PRO A 150 -4.98 -17.16 -16.69
N TYR A 151 -4.68 -16.08 -17.40
CA TYR A 151 -4.79 -16.03 -18.86
C TYR A 151 -3.41 -16.04 -19.49
N TYR A 152 -3.26 -16.88 -20.51
CA TYR A 152 -2.14 -16.79 -21.43
C TYR A 152 -2.65 -16.12 -22.70
N VAL A 153 -2.19 -14.90 -22.94
CA VAL A 153 -2.56 -14.18 -24.14
C VAL A 153 -1.45 -14.36 -25.16
N ASN A 154 -1.78 -14.93 -26.31
CA ASN A 154 -0.85 -15.21 -27.40
C ASN A 154 -0.57 -13.93 -28.22
N ASP A 155 0.04 -12.95 -27.56
CA ASP A 155 0.50 -11.68 -28.14
C ASP A 155 1.91 -11.42 -27.61
N ASP A 156 2.84 -11.18 -28.52
CA ASP A 156 4.27 -11.03 -28.23
C ASP A 156 4.58 -9.95 -27.20
N ASN A 157 3.70 -8.95 -27.06
CA ASN A 157 3.85 -7.85 -26.12
C ASN A 157 3.36 -8.19 -24.69
N ILE A 158 2.59 -9.27 -24.53
CA ILE A 158 1.97 -9.66 -23.24
C ILE A 158 2.17 -11.12 -22.86
N LYS A 159 2.79 -11.94 -23.71
CA LYS A 159 3.04 -13.36 -23.43
C LYS A 159 3.85 -13.61 -22.15
N THR A 160 4.59 -12.61 -21.68
CA THR A 160 5.37 -12.66 -20.43
C THR A 160 4.64 -12.01 -19.25
N LYS A 161 3.44 -11.46 -19.43
CA LYS A 161 2.67 -10.82 -18.34
C LYS A 161 1.80 -11.87 -17.66
N ILE A 162 1.81 -11.88 -16.34
CA ILE A 162 0.84 -12.65 -15.57
C ILE A 162 -0.50 -11.92 -15.66
N CYS A 163 -1.43 -12.50 -16.40
CA CYS A 163 -2.75 -11.95 -16.66
C CYS A 163 -3.81 -12.73 -15.89
N PHE A 164 -4.85 -12.06 -15.39
CA PHE A 164 -5.92 -12.74 -14.65
C PHE A 164 -7.28 -12.05 -14.76
N GLN A 165 -8.33 -12.81 -14.46
CA GLN A 165 -9.68 -12.31 -14.22
C GLN A 165 -10.36 -13.11 -13.10
N ALA A 166 -11.34 -12.50 -12.45
CA ALA A 166 -12.16 -13.12 -11.43
C ALA A 166 -13.63 -13.19 -11.88
N TYR A 167 -14.22 -14.37 -11.80
CA TYR A 167 -15.60 -14.65 -12.23
C TYR A 167 -16.42 -15.21 -11.08
N ASP A 168 -17.70 -14.83 -11.01
CA ASP A 168 -18.65 -15.56 -10.17
C ASP A 168 -19.16 -16.86 -10.81
N SER A 169 -20.03 -17.56 -10.08
CA SER A 169 -20.63 -18.83 -10.54
C SER A 169 -21.43 -18.70 -11.83
N ASP A 170 -21.90 -17.49 -12.16
CA ASP A 170 -22.65 -17.18 -13.38
C ASP A 170 -21.73 -16.66 -14.49
N LEU A 171 -20.41 -16.74 -14.30
CA LEU A 171 -19.36 -16.26 -15.20
C LEU A 171 -19.38 -14.74 -15.45
N ASN A 172 -19.97 -13.95 -14.55
CA ASN A 172 -19.89 -12.50 -14.63
C ASN A 172 -18.52 -12.02 -14.16
N ASP A 173 -17.92 -11.09 -14.92
CA ASP A 173 -16.69 -10.40 -14.55
C ASP A 173 -16.87 -9.63 -13.23
N LEU A 174 -16.02 -9.90 -12.25
CA LEU A 174 -16.04 -9.21 -10.96
C LEU A 174 -15.10 -8.00 -10.91
N ILE A 175 -14.06 -7.98 -11.75
CA ILE A 175 -13.14 -6.85 -11.85
C ILE A 175 -13.59 -5.96 -13.00
N GLN A 176 -13.90 -4.71 -12.68
CA GLN A 176 -14.21 -3.71 -13.68
C GLN A 176 -12.94 -3.33 -14.47
N PRO A 177 -13.02 -3.25 -15.81
CA PRO A 177 -11.91 -2.78 -16.65
C PRO A 177 -11.40 -1.41 -16.21
N HIS A 178 -10.07 -1.25 -16.15
CA HIS A 178 -9.45 0.05 -15.90
C HIS A 178 -8.13 0.18 -16.66
N MET A 179 -7.91 1.30 -17.33
CA MET A 179 -6.76 1.48 -18.24
C MET A 179 -5.40 1.55 -17.53
N MET A 180 -5.37 1.58 -16.20
CA MET A 180 -4.12 1.40 -15.45
C MET A 180 -3.64 -0.05 -15.44
N TYR A 181 -4.56 -1.02 -15.46
CA TYR A 181 -4.19 -2.44 -15.26
C TYR A 181 -4.82 -3.42 -16.25
N SER A 182 -5.70 -2.96 -17.13
CA SER A 182 -6.36 -3.79 -18.15
C SER A 182 -5.93 -3.35 -19.55
N ASN A 183 -5.75 -4.31 -20.46
CA ASN A 183 -5.51 -4.02 -21.88
C ASN A 183 -6.81 -4.07 -22.68
N ARG A 184 -7.20 -2.93 -23.27
CA ARG A 184 -8.42 -2.78 -24.07
C ARG A 184 -8.49 -3.75 -25.25
N PHE A 185 -7.34 -4.12 -25.83
CA PHE A 185 -7.26 -4.94 -27.03
C PHE A 185 -7.28 -6.45 -26.75
N ASN A 186 -7.23 -6.85 -25.48
CA ASN A 186 -7.22 -8.25 -25.06
C ASN A 186 -8.34 -8.52 -24.04
N ASN A 187 -9.58 -8.18 -24.44
CA ASN A 187 -10.80 -8.38 -23.65
C ASN A 187 -10.76 -7.75 -22.24
N ASN A 188 -9.99 -6.68 -22.04
CA ASN A 188 -9.80 -6.04 -20.75
C ASN A 188 -9.27 -6.97 -19.64
N ILE A 189 -8.52 -8.01 -20.00
CA ILE A 189 -7.85 -8.87 -19.01
C ILE A 189 -6.84 -8.04 -18.22
N ASN A 190 -6.75 -8.32 -16.91
CA ASN A 190 -5.95 -7.54 -15.97
C ASN A 190 -4.52 -8.07 -15.86
N PHE A 191 -3.53 -7.18 -15.83
CA PHE A 191 -2.15 -7.50 -15.48
C PHE A 191 -2.00 -7.52 -13.95
N ALA A 192 -1.54 -8.64 -13.38
CA ALA A 192 -1.50 -8.83 -11.94
C ALA A 192 -0.57 -7.83 -11.24
N ASP A 193 0.61 -7.55 -11.81
CA ASP A 193 1.55 -6.58 -11.25
C ASP A 193 0.96 -5.16 -11.23
N TYR A 194 0.27 -4.74 -12.29
CA TYR A 194 -0.37 -3.42 -12.35
C TYR A 194 -1.57 -3.34 -11.42
N TYR A 195 -2.45 -4.34 -11.42
CA TYR A 195 -3.64 -4.37 -10.58
C TYR A 195 -3.27 -4.21 -9.09
N PHE A 196 -2.35 -5.02 -8.59
CA PHE A 196 -1.98 -4.95 -7.17
C PHE A 196 -1.09 -3.76 -6.84
N THR A 197 -0.33 -3.21 -7.79
CA THR A 197 0.36 -1.92 -7.62
C THR A 197 -0.66 -0.81 -7.40
N PHE A 198 -1.71 -0.73 -8.23
CA PHE A 198 -2.79 0.25 -8.08
C PHE A 198 -3.47 0.16 -6.72
N TYR A 199 -3.87 -1.05 -6.30
CA TYR A 199 -4.51 -1.23 -4.99
C TYR A 199 -3.57 -1.01 -3.81
N THR A 200 -2.26 -1.18 -3.97
CA THR A 200 -1.28 -0.84 -2.94
C THR A 200 -1.15 0.67 -2.77
N HIS A 201 -1.17 1.42 -3.88
CA HIS A 201 -1.25 2.89 -3.87
C HIS A 201 -2.54 3.38 -3.21
N LEU A 202 -3.70 2.81 -3.57
CA LEU A 202 -4.98 3.09 -2.92
C LEU A 202 -4.93 2.85 -1.41
N LEU A 203 -4.46 1.66 -1.02
CA LEU A 203 -4.36 1.29 0.39
C LEU A 203 -3.42 2.22 1.15
N TYR A 204 -2.25 2.56 0.60
CA TYR A 204 -1.30 3.45 1.25
C TYR A 204 -1.86 4.86 1.42
N SER A 205 -2.52 5.41 0.39
CA SER A 205 -3.19 6.71 0.46
C SER A 205 -4.31 6.72 1.51
N TYR A 206 -5.16 5.69 1.48
CA TYR A 206 -6.19 5.47 2.49
C TYR A 206 -5.61 5.42 3.91
N LEU A 207 -4.48 4.73 4.14
CA LEU A 207 -3.89 4.62 5.47
C LEU A 207 -3.42 5.97 6.03
N PHE A 208 -2.91 6.88 5.18
CA PHE A 208 -2.51 8.22 5.62
C PHE A 208 -3.70 9.01 6.13
N ASP A 209 -4.71 9.16 5.27
CA ASP A 209 -5.95 9.86 5.62
C ASP A 209 -6.66 9.20 6.80
N PHE A 210 -6.68 7.86 6.86
CA PHE A 210 -7.34 7.10 7.92
C PHE A 210 -6.69 7.34 9.29
N PHE A 211 -5.36 7.36 9.36
CA PHE A 211 -4.69 7.62 10.63
C PHE A 211 -4.67 9.10 11.02
N ASP A 212 -4.71 10.02 10.06
CA ASP A 212 -4.97 11.43 10.36
C ASP A 212 -6.39 11.64 10.92
N PHE A 213 -7.40 10.96 10.36
CA PHE A 213 -8.75 10.92 10.92
C PHE A 213 -8.78 10.33 12.34
N VAL A 214 -8.13 9.18 12.57
CA VAL A 214 -8.07 8.55 13.91
C VAL A 214 -7.42 9.48 14.92
N LEU A 215 -6.37 10.20 14.52
CA LEU A 215 -5.71 11.18 15.38
C LEU A 215 -6.66 12.33 15.77
N LEU A 216 -7.43 12.87 14.82
CA LEU A 216 -8.40 13.93 15.09
C LEU A 216 -9.50 13.46 16.05
N GLU A 217 -10.07 12.28 15.83
CA GLU A 217 -11.09 11.73 16.71
C GLU A 217 -10.53 11.41 18.11
N LEU A 218 -9.28 10.95 18.20
CA LEU A 218 -8.62 10.71 19.48
C LEU A 218 -8.41 12.00 20.30
N ASN A 219 -8.24 13.13 19.62
CA ASN A 219 -7.98 14.45 20.22
C ASN A 219 -9.24 15.32 20.43
N LYS A 220 -10.41 14.90 19.93
CA LYS A 220 -11.64 15.71 19.80
C LYS A 220 -12.06 16.47 21.06
N ASP A 221 -11.82 15.90 22.24
CA ASP A 221 -12.19 16.48 23.54
C ASP A 221 -10.98 16.83 24.43
N LYS A 222 -9.75 16.74 23.89
CA LYS A 222 -8.50 16.89 24.66
C LYS A 222 -7.79 18.21 24.39
N SER A 223 -8.04 18.82 23.22
CA SER A 223 -7.41 20.09 22.81
C SER A 223 -5.87 20.05 22.84
N HIS A 224 -5.26 18.89 22.60
CA HIS A 224 -3.81 18.78 22.48
C HIS A 224 -3.35 19.40 21.15
N ASP A 225 -2.14 19.97 21.17
CA ASP A 225 -1.49 20.51 19.98
C ASP A 225 -1.03 19.35 19.06
N LEU A 226 -1.65 19.27 17.88
CA LEU A 226 -1.35 18.28 16.84
C LEU A 226 -0.28 18.74 15.85
N ASP A 227 0.03 20.04 15.82
CA ASP A 227 1.05 20.61 14.93
C ASP A 227 2.45 20.39 15.51
N ASN A 228 2.56 20.32 16.84
CA ASN A 228 3.81 20.01 17.53
C ASN A 228 3.72 18.72 18.35
N LEU A 229 4.04 17.59 17.71
CA LEU A 229 4.12 16.27 18.34
C LEU A 229 5.54 15.85 18.76
N ILE A 230 6.55 16.69 18.50
CA ILE A 230 7.95 16.38 18.77
C ILE A 230 8.24 16.68 20.25
N LEU A 231 9.05 15.81 20.88
CA LEU A 231 9.67 16.01 22.17
C LEU A 231 11.17 16.23 21.96
N ASP A 232 11.73 17.23 22.65
CA ASP A 232 13.04 17.78 22.31
C ASP A 232 14.25 17.06 22.92
N ASP A 233 14.02 16.10 23.81
CA ASP A 233 15.05 15.26 24.40
C ASP A 233 15.55 14.17 23.43
N ILE A 234 16.78 13.71 23.69
CA ILE A 234 17.48 12.77 22.81
C ILE A 234 16.72 11.43 22.66
N PRO A 235 16.22 10.79 23.73
CA PRO A 235 15.45 9.54 23.61
C PRO A 235 14.23 9.68 22.70
N HIS A 236 13.43 10.73 22.87
CA HIS A 236 12.22 10.89 22.06
C HIS A 236 12.52 11.32 20.61
N LYS A 237 13.61 12.06 20.36
CA LYS A 237 14.11 12.33 19.00
C LYS A 237 14.50 11.05 18.27
N LEU A 238 15.22 10.14 18.93
CA LEU A 238 15.58 8.83 18.37
C LEU A 238 14.35 7.95 18.12
N PHE A 239 13.39 7.96 19.04
CA PHE A 239 12.13 7.27 18.89
C PHE A 239 11.37 7.76 17.65
N GLY A 240 11.21 9.07 17.49
CA GLY A 240 10.56 9.67 16.33
C GLY A 240 11.22 9.26 15.02
N ALA A 241 12.55 9.37 14.93
CA ALA A 241 13.30 8.97 13.74
C ALA A 241 13.13 7.49 13.37
N HIS A 242 12.91 6.60 14.35
CA HIS A 242 12.66 5.17 14.10
C HIS A 242 11.28 4.91 13.47
N HIS A 243 10.30 5.76 13.77
CA HIS A 243 8.90 5.58 13.37
C HIS A 243 8.47 6.43 12.18
N GLU A 244 9.25 7.44 11.81
CA GLU A 244 8.99 8.37 10.71
C GLU A 244 8.85 7.66 9.35
N THR A 245 9.70 6.66 9.11
CA THR A 245 9.78 5.99 7.81
C THR A 245 9.73 4.48 7.89
N TRP A 246 9.22 3.85 6.84
CA TRP A 246 9.32 2.43 6.56
C TRP A 246 10.44 2.19 5.56
N LEU A 247 11.39 1.32 5.93
CA LEU A 247 12.42 0.85 5.01
C LEU A 247 11.85 -0.26 4.11
N LEU A 248 11.80 -0.03 2.80
CA LEU A 248 11.32 -0.98 1.80
C LEU A 248 12.43 -1.33 0.80
N SER A 249 12.61 -2.62 0.53
CA SER A 249 13.39 -3.15 -0.59
C SER A 249 12.63 -3.01 -1.92
N ASP A 250 13.35 -3.05 -3.05
CA ASP A 250 12.76 -3.05 -4.41
C ASP A 250 11.89 -1.83 -4.77
N VAL A 251 12.07 -0.68 -4.10
CA VAL A 251 11.27 0.52 -4.38
C VAL A 251 11.43 1.00 -5.82
N ASP A 252 12.63 0.91 -6.39
CA ASP A 252 12.86 1.25 -7.80
C ASP A 252 12.08 0.36 -8.77
N GLN A 253 11.97 -0.94 -8.45
CA GLN A 253 11.18 -1.86 -9.25
C GLN A 253 9.68 -1.54 -9.14
N PHE A 254 9.20 -1.21 -7.95
CA PHE A 254 7.81 -0.78 -7.76
C PHE A 254 7.51 0.56 -8.46
N MET A 255 8.43 1.52 -8.41
CA MET A 255 8.33 2.78 -9.16
C MET A 255 8.28 2.51 -10.67
N LYS A 256 9.11 1.60 -11.20
CA LYS A 256 9.05 1.20 -12.61
C LYS A 256 7.68 0.63 -12.99
N ILE A 257 7.13 -0.28 -12.18
CA ILE A 257 5.79 -0.84 -12.40
C ILE A 257 4.74 0.28 -12.39
N THR A 258 4.83 1.20 -11.43
CA THR A 258 3.93 2.36 -11.31
C THR A 258 3.97 3.25 -12.56
N ARG A 259 5.18 3.53 -13.09
CA ARG A 259 5.33 4.32 -14.32
C ARG A 259 4.72 3.62 -15.53
N GLU A 260 4.98 2.33 -15.71
CA GLU A 260 4.39 1.55 -16.80
C GLU A 260 2.85 1.52 -16.72
N MET A 261 2.31 1.39 -15.51
CA MET A 261 0.88 1.40 -15.21
C MET A 261 0.21 2.74 -15.58
N ILE A 262 0.84 3.87 -15.24
CA ILE A 262 0.37 5.21 -15.62
C ILE A 262 0.48 5.40 -17.14
N SER A 263 1.59 4.97 -17.75
CA SER A 263 1.74 5.02 -19.22
C SER A 263 0.64 4.24 -19.92
N LEU A 264 0.21 3.09 -19.37
CA LEU A 264 -0.90 2.31 -19.93
C LEU A 264 -2.20 3.12 -19.93
N GLN A 265 -2.47 3.87 -18.85
CA GLN A 265 -3.63 4.75 -18.79
C GLN A 265 -3.54 5.90 -19.80
N ILE A 266 -2.40 6.58 -19.88
CA ILE A 266 -2.20 7.69 -20.84
C ILE A 266 -2.35 7.16 -22.28
N ALA A 267 -1.96 5.92 -22.52
CA ALA A 267 -2.11 5.24 -23.80
C ALA A 267 -3.50 4.64 -24.06
N ASP A 268 -4.52 4.93 -23.24
CA ASP A 268 -5.88 4.38 -23.34
C ASP A 268 -5.90 2.83 -23.40
N GLY A 269 -5.12 2.20 -22.53
CA GLY A 269 -5.00 0.73 -22.46
C GLY A 269 -4.19 0.11 -23.60
N CYS A 270 -3.53 0.91 -24.44
CA CYS A 270 -2.71 0.43 -25.55
C CYS A 270 -1.28 0.13 -25.11
N LEU A 271 -1.02 -1.12 -24.70
CA LEU A 271 0.30 -1.52 -24.18
C LEU A 271 1.45 -1.19 -25.15
N ASN A 272 1.26 -1.35 -26.46
CA ASN A 272 2.31 -1.12 -27.47
C ASN A 272 2.73 0.36 -27.61
N LYS A 273 2.06 1.28 -26.90
CA LYS A 273 2.37 2.71 -26.90
C LYS A 273 2.99 3.19 -25.59
N ILE A 274 3.09 2.36 -24.55
CA ILE A 274 3.52 2.83 -23.22
C ILE A 274 4.97 3.35 -23.20
N GLU A 275 5.84 2.80 -24.05
CA GLU A 275 7.25 3.22 -24.16
C GLU A 275 7.41 4.60 -24.84
N LYS A 276 6.38 5.07 -25.54
CA LYS A 276 6.38 6.36 -26.24
C LYS A 276 5.88 7.51 -25.37
N ILE A 277 5.39 7.22 -24.16
CA ILE A 277 4.88 8.24 -23.25
C ILE A 277 6.05 8.98 -22.60
N PRO A 278 6.10 10.33 -22.69
CA PRO A 278 7.12 11.13 -22.04
C PRO A 278 7.13 10.95 -20.51
N SER A 279 8.32 10.88 -19.92
CA SER A 279 8.50 10.80 -18.47
C SER A 279 7.81 11.94 -17.69
N SER A 280 7.80 13.15 -18.26
CA SER A 280 7.14 14.32 -17.67
C SER A 280 5.64 14.11 -17.48
N ASP A 281 5.00 13.46 -18.45
CA ASP A 281 3.55 13.24 -18.45
C ASP A 281 3.18 12.20 -17.38
N ILE A 282 4.05 11.21 -17.16
CA ILE A 282 3.91 10.21 -16.11
C ILE A 282 4.09 10.84 -14.73
N GLU A 283 5.11 11.67 -14.55
CA GLU A 283 5.44 12.27 -13.25
C GLU A 283 4.37 13.24 -12.76
N HIS A 284 3.62 13.87 -13.67
CA HIS A 284 2.47 14.69 -13.30
C HIS A 284 1.40 13.89 -12.55
N PHE A 285 1.25 12.59 -12.82
CA PHE A 285 0.29 11.73 -12.11
C PHE A 285 0.70 11.43 -10.67
N PHE A 286 1.99 11.52 -10.31
CA PHE A 286 2.42 11.19 -8.94
C PHE A 286 1.80 12.10 -7.87
N ASN A 287 1.40 13.31 -8.26
CA ASN A 287 0.71 14.25 -7.38
C ASN A 287 -0.80 14.00 -7.27
N ASN A 288 -1.35 13.06 -8.04
CA ASN A 288 -2.77 12.75 -8.07
C ASN A 288 -3.07 11.49 -7.24
N PHE A 289 -4.28 11.40 -6.71
CA PHE A 289 -4.76 10.15 -6.11
C PHE A 289 -4.73 9.01 -7.14
N PRO A 290 -4.27 7.79 -6.79
CA PRO A 290 -3.83 7.34 -5.45
C PRO A 290 -2.31 7.30 -5.24
N PHE A 291 -1.53 8.11 -5.94
CA PHE A 291 -0.07 7.94 -6.04
C PHE A 291 0.75 8.61 -4.93
N CYS A 292 0.13 8.92 -3.78
CA CYS A 292 0.83 9.63 -2.69
C CYS A 292 2.03 8.86 -2.14
N LEU A 293 2.11 7.54 -2.34
CA LEU A 293 3.30 6.75 -2.02
C LEU A 293 4.53 7.29 -2.77
N MET A 294 4.40 7.65 -4.05
CA MET A 294 5.51 8.11 -4.89
C MET A 294 6.09 9.43 -4.41
N THR A 295 5.27 10.31 -3.82
CA THR A 295 5.72 11.60 -3.29
C THR A 295 6.32 11.48 -1.87
N LYS A 296 6.17 10.32 -1.24
CA LYS A 296 6.68 10.02 0.11
C LYS A 296 7.88 9.06 0.11
N VAL A 297 8.47 8.79 -1.05
CA VAL A 297 9.74 8.06 -1.17
C VAL A 297 10.91 9.03 -1.00
N SER A 298 11.84 8.72 -0.11
CA SER A 298 13.14 9.39 0.01
C SER A 298 14.29 8.40 -0.18
N SER A 299 15.50 8.92 -0.47
CA SER A 299 16.70 8.09 -0.49
C SER A 299 16.83 7.33 0.83
N GLY A 300 17.20 6.06 0.73
CA GLY A 300 17.64 5.32 1.91
C GLY A 300 19.00 5.85 2.31
N ASP A 301 19.04 6.92 3.11
CA ASP A 301 20.30 7.38 3.68
C ASP A 301 20.76 6.32 4.68
N TRP A 302 21.74 5.51 4.26
CA TRP A 302 22.69 4.93 5.17
C TRP A 302 23.67 6.02 5.53
N VAL A 303 23.31 6.88 6.50
CA VAL A 303 24.36 7.50 7.31
C VAL A 303 24.84 6.37 8.21
N LEU A 304 25.93 5.70 7.79
CA LEU A 304 26.70 4.89 8.72
C LEU A 304 26.96 5.78 9.94
N VAL A 305 26.61 5.31 11.12
CA VAL A 305 26.84 6.03 12.39
C VAL A 305 28.34 6.36 12.57
N GLU A 306 29.22 5.74 11.78
CA GLU A 306 30.65 6.04 11.70
C GLU A 306 30.98 7.38 11.01
N ASP A 307 30.17 7.88 10.07
CA ASP A 307 30.48 9.15 9.38
C ASP A 307 30.22 10.38 10.25
N LYS A 308 29.22 10.31 11.16
CA LYS A 308 29.02 11.38 12.16
C LYS A 308 30.10 11.40 13.23
N ALA A 309 30.73 10.26 13.51
CA ALA A 309 31.88 10.18 14.42
C ALA A 309 33.16 10.72 13.76
N ALA A 310 33.32 10.54 12.44
CA ALA A 310 34.42 11.12 11.68
C ALA A 310 34.27 12.65 11.49
N GLU A 311 33.04 13.16 11.35
CA GLU A 311 32.80 14.61 11.30
C GLU A 311 32.97 15.30 12.67
N THR A 312 32.71 14.61 13.79
CA THR A 312 33.01 15.15 15.13
C THR A 312 34.47 15.00 15.55
N GLN A 313 35.25 14.10 14.92
CA GLN A 313 36.69 13.97 15.18
C GLN A 313 37.56 14.84 14.26
N SER A 314 37.06 15.29 13.12
CA SER A 314 37.82 16.19 12.21
C SER A 314 37.63 17.69 12.50
N SER A 315 36.74 18.05 13.43
CA SER A 315 36.59 19.43 13.90
C SER A 315 37.45 19.79 15.12
N ASP A 316 38.23 18.84 15.66
CA ASP A 316 39.09 19.02 16.84
C ASP A 316 40.59 18.74 16.57
N THR A 317 41.07 19.03 15.35
CA THR A 317 42.52 19.10 15.06
C THR A 317 42.89 20.24 14.13
#